data_AF-A0A7C7EKZ6-F1
#
_entry.id   AF-A0A7C7EKZ6-F1
#
_cell.length_a   1.000
_cell.length_b   1.000
_cell.length_c   1.000
_cell.angle_alpha   90.00
_cell.angle_beta   90.00
_cell.angle_gamma   90.00
#
_symmetry.space_group_name_H-M   'P 1'
#
loop_
_entity.id
_entity.type
_entity.pdbx_description
1 polymer ?
#
loop_
_entity_poly.entity_id
_entity_poly.type
_entity_poly.pdbx_seq_one_letter_code
_entity_poly.pdbx_strand_id
1 'polypeptide(L)'
;MKTKVLSMLLSILLIALQIFNPGSVVYAEGELTVTTEVTGMVANINFLPYVPQLGVYSILYHIANNSQDEIKDIQIYERMQGSDQYSAVNMKGKTKLKPGEVLTLGGGSFDGQLSSNPNIIEYMIKYTVKQGDQEQVLETTGYTAVHVIDVNFRVSYTSSVQGQVFKGEQVTLKVEVESLSNVTLYNLSITDSEMGKELGTIDVLAPNSKKVIEKTLPIEKSTSGSIVITYDDPMGLAGPLKKAVDTDLEIQVRDEEPVSSLELDGKTNLTKIPGQTQVEFELTAKNTGNTILKNLKFLDWNNKEFHTIDELQPDEEIIVKHIAEVKPDTNYQIMAQARVGDSNQLIKSTWTARLEKLNPQVDIQRNISVESIKAGDPFVLEYLVRNTGNVDLIDVVIEETAFGEIARLDKISAGDEVKLSKELVIDENTISKTILTARDAETEKEYSYEASEMEFTVEQDTEDQGKKQELSILLKADKESLNKPGTVVMECIVKNTGQEPLYNLVFTLLDREMLIDNVSVLEPGEDITIAISPIRVEETETFVVEANGLGVDQQKFTARSEPLTIEVAEGALSGGFSILRVVLIVIILLCILVIGILVYMLRGSFRLPFRRKRKVTRS
;
A
#
# COMPACT_ATOMS: atom_id res chain seq x y z
N MET A 1 9.56 49.06 -32.82
CA MET A 1 10.64 49.83 -33.50
C MET A 1 11.39 50.82 -32.60
N LYS A 2 10.79 51.48 -31.59
CA LYS A 2 11.51 52.47 -30.74
C LYS A 2 12.64 51.90 -29.86
N THR A 3 12.57 50.63 -29.45
CA THR A 3 13.56 50.00 -28.55
C THR A 3 14.90 49.63 -29.21
N LYS A 4 14.90 49.22 -30.48
CA LYS A 4 16.16 48.91 -31.20
C LYS A 4 17.01 50.16 -31.48
N VAL A 5 16.38 51.32 -31.68
CA VAL A 5 17.10 52.59 -31.89
C VAL A 5 17.76 53.08 -30.59
N LEU A 6 17.10 52.90 -29.44
CA LEU A 6 17.67 53.26 -28.14
C LEU A 6 18.86 52.36 -27.76
N SER A 7 18.77 51.05 -28.02
CA SER A 7 19.88 50.11 -27.85
C SER A 7 21.06 50.47 -28.77
N MET A 8 20.81 50.78 -30.04
CA MET A 8 21.87 51.14 -31.00
C MET A 8 22.53 52.48 -30.67
N LEU A 9 21.77 53.47 -30.16
CA LEU A 9 22.33 54.72 -29.64
C LEU A 9 23.16 54.50 -28.37
N LEU A 10 22.75 53.60 -27.47
CA LEU A 10 23.53 53.26 -26.27
C LEU A 10 24.82 52.50 -26.63
N SER A 11 24.80 51.61 -27.61
CA SER A 11 25.99 50.94 -28.14
C SER A 11 26.94 51.90 -28.84
N ILE A 12 26.43 52.88 -29.60
CA ILE A 12 27.25 53.92 -30.24
C ILE A 12 27.84 54.88 -29.19
N LEU A 13 27.11 55.17 -28.09
CA LEU A 13 27.64 55.93 -26.97
C LEU A 13 28.74 55.17 -26.22
N LEU A 14 28.58 53.86 -25.99
CA LEU A 14 29.61 53.00 -25.38
C LEU A 14 30.86 52.84 -26.26
N ILE A 15 30.71 52.78 -27.59
CA ILE A 15 31.86 52.76 -28.51
C ILE A 15 32.53 54.15 -28.61
N ALA A 16 31.76 55.25 -28.53
CA ALA A 16 32.33 56.60 -28.46
C ALA A 16 33.12 56.85 -27.16
N LEU A 17 32.72 56.21 -26.04
CA LEU A 17 33.46 56.22 -24.78
C LEU A 17 34.75 55.37 -24.79
N GLN A 18 34.93 54.48 -25.78
CA GLN A 18 36.16 53.69 -25.95
C GLN A 18 37.25 54.37 -26.82
N ILE A 19 37.01 55.60 -27.31
CA ILE A 19 37.99 56.38 -28.08
C ILE A 19 38.56 57.57 -27.26
N PHE A 20 38.06 57.80 -26.04
CA PHE A 20 38.75 58.65 -25.08
C PHE A 20 39.93 57.91 -24.44
N ASN A 21 41.08 57.99 -25.11
CA ASN A 21 42.38 57.67 -24.54
C ASN A 21 42.61 58.56 -23.30
N PRO A 22 42.66 58.04 -22.05
CA PRO A 22 42.93 58.82 -20.86
C PRO A 22 44.45 59.02 -20.71
N GLY A 23 45.13 59.42 -21.79
CA GLY A 23 46.34 60.18 -21.64
C GLY A 23 45.98 61.44 -20.85
N SER A 24 46.70 61.67 -19.75
CA SER A 24 46.57 62.75 -18.77
C SER A 24 45.72 63.92 -19.29
N VAL A 25 44.56 64.21 -18.66
CA VAL A 25 43.67 65.29 -19.12
C VAL A 25 44.39 66.63 -18.97
N VAL A 26 45.04 67.07 -20.06
CA VAL A 26 45.74 68.35 -20.13
C VAL A 26 44.69 69.45 -20.27
N TYR A 27 44.33 70.07 -19.15
CA TYR A 27 43.78 71.43 -19.20
C TYR A 27 44.93 72.40 -19.51
N ALA A 28 45.15 72.62 -20.80
CA ALA A 28 46.06 73.63 -21.29
C ALA A 28 45.36 75.00 -21.26
N GLU A 29 45.65 75.80 -20.26
CA GLU A 29 45.50 77.26 -20.32
C GLU A 29 46.55 77.92 -19.42
N GLY A 30 47.48 78.66 -20.04
CA GLY A 30 48.55 79.39 -19.34
C GLY A 30 49.98 79.01 -19.76
N GLU A 31 50.92 79.51 -18.96
CA GLU A 31 52.38 79.48 -19.20
C GLU A 31 53.03 78.14 -18.84
N LEU A 32 52.28 77.25 -18.17
CA LEU A 32 52.68 75.91 -17.76
C LEU A 32 51.91 74.82 -18.51
N THR A 33 52.53 73.64 -18.64
CA THR A 33 51.82 72.39 -18.90
C THR A 33 52.15 71.40 -17.80
N VAL A 34 51.11 70.80 -17.22
CA VAL A 34 51.22 69.89 -16.08
C VAL A 34 50.72 68.52 -16.53
N THR A 35 51.54 67.49 -16.34
CA THR A 35 51.11 66.09 -16.43
C THR A 35 51.39 65.39 -15.11
N THR A 36 50.62 64.33 -14.83
CA THR A 36 50.64 63.61 -13.56
C THR A 36 50.84 62.12 -13.78
N GLU A 37 51.78 61.54 -13.05
CA GLU A 37 52.02 60.10 -12.94
C GLU A 37 51.62 59.62 -11.53
N VAL A 38 50.94 58.48 -11.43
CA VAL A 38 50.64 57.87 -10.11
C VAL A 38 51.79 56.95 -9.73
N THR A 39 52.24 57.03 -8.49
CA THR A 39 53.38 56.27 -7.96
C THR A 39 53.03 55.60 -6.63
N GLY A 40 53.78 54.57 -6.23
CA GLY A 40 53.51 53.77 -5.02
C GLY A 40 53.07 52.35 -5.37
N MET A 41 52.11 51.80 -4.62
CA MET A 41 51.49 50.51 -4.96
C MET A 41 50.42 50.70 -6.04
N VAL A 42 50.87 50.83 -7.29
CA VAL A 42 50.01 51.10 -8.45
C VAL A 42 50.25 50.10 -9.58
N ALA A 43 49.17 49.69 -10.26
CA ALA A 43 49.19 48.90 -11.48
C ALA A 43 48.38 49.62 -12.56
N ASN A 44 48.89 49.66 -13.80
CA ASN A 44 48.17 50.28 -14.92
C ASN A 44 47.32 49.24 -15.66
N ILE A 45 46.01 49.27 -15.46
CA ILE A 45 45.05 48.35 -16.08
C ILE A 45 44.20 49.14 -17.08
N ASN A 46 44.24 48.74 -18.36
CA ASN A 46 43.57 49.45 -19.46
C ASN A 46 43.88 50.96 -19.50
N PHE A 47 45.16 51.32 -19.30
CA PHE A 47 45.67 52.71 -19.25
C PHE A 47 45.19 53.57 -18.07
N LEU A 48 44.50 52.99 -17.09
CA LEU A 48 44.09 53.66 -15.86
C LEU A 48 44.94 53.19 -14.67
N PRO A 49 45.35 54.09 -13.75
CA PRO A 49 46.08 53.71 -12.55
C PRO A 49 45.14 53.11 -11.51
N TYR A 50 45.42 51.86 -11.11
CA TYR A 50 44.72 51.13 -10.07
C TYR A 50 45.62 50.91 -8.85
N VAL A 51 45.06 51.10 -7.65
CA VAL A 51 45.72 50.85 -6.36
C VAL A 51 44.88 49.86 -5.54
N PRO A 52 45.46 49.11 -4.58
CA PRO A 52 44.68 48.24 -3.72
C PRO A 52 43.94 49.08 -2.67
N GLN A 53 42.88 48.55 -2.09
CA GLN A 53 42.21 49.20 -0.96
C GLN A 53 43.18 49.34 0.22
N LEU A 54 43.24 50.52 0.83
CA LEU A 54 44.25 50.93 1.84
C LEU A 54 45.71 50.91 1.32
N GLY A 55 45.92 50.79 0.01
CA GLY A 55 47.24 50.91 -0.61
C GLY A 55 47.68 52.37 -0.68
N VAL A 56 48.93 52.64 -0.28
CA VAL A 56 49.50 53.99 -0.31
C VAL A 56 50.00 54.32 -1.72
N TYR A 57 49.57 55.48 -2.23
CA TYR A 57 50.03 56.05 -3.50
C TYR A 57 50.30 57.56 -3.38
N SER A 58 51.06 58.09 -4.33
CA SER A 58 51.43 59.52 -4.42
C SER A 58 51.36 59.99 -5.88
N ILE A 59 51.03 61.27 -6.08
CA ILE A 59 51.01 61.89 -7.40
C ILE A 59 52.38 62.52 -7.68
N LEU A 60 52.95 62.22 -8.85
CA LEU A 60 54.18 62.81 -9.36
C LEU A 60 53.81 63.84 -10.43
N TYR A 61 54.14 65.11 -10.21
CA TYR A 61 53.85 66.21 -11.12
C TYR A 61 55.04 66.48 -12.03
N HIS A 62 54.82 66.52 -13.34
CA HIS A 62 55.76 67.03 -14.33
C HIS A 62 55.25 68.39 -14.82
N ILE A 63 55.96 69.45 -14.43
CA ILE A 63 55.60 70.83 -14.70
C ILE A 63 56.56 71.37 -15.75
N ALA A 64 56.09 71.57 -16.98
CA ALA A 64 56.85 72.12 -18.10
C ALA A 64 56.56 73.63 -18.25
N ASN A 65 57.61 74.45 -18.36
CA ASN A 65 57.46 75.86 -18.71
C ASN A 65 57.40 76.03 -20.23
N ASN A 66 56.22 76.38 -20.75
CA ASN A 66 55.96 76.61 -22.18
C ASN A 66 55.94 78.10 -22.56
N SER A 67 56.16 79.00 -21.60
CA SER A 67 56.27 80.44 -21.84
C SER A 67 57.66 80.82 -22.39
N GLN A 68 57.85 82.12 -22.67
CA GLN A 68 59.15 82.68 -23.03
C GLN A 68 59.90 83.28 -21.82
N ASP A 69 59.30 83.25 -20.63
CA ASP A 69 59.79 83.90 -19.42
C ASP A 69 60.23 82.90 -18.33
N GLU A 70 61.04 83.34 -17.36
CA GLU A 70 61.43 82.51 -16.22
C GLU A 70 60.31 82.46 -15.18
N ILE A 71 59.84 81.25 -14.87
CA ILE A 71 58.82 80.97 -13.86
C ILE A 71 59.52 80.70 -12.52
N LYS A 72 58.98 81.24 -11.43
CA LYS A 72 59.54 81.16 -10.07
C LYS A 72 58.47 80.82 -9.04
N ASP A 73 58.93 80.55 -7.82
CA ASP A 73 58.13 80.37 -6.60
C ASP A 73 56.96 79.39 -6.75
N ILE A 74 57.20 78.33 -7.55
CA ILE A 74 56.25 77.25 -7.79
C ILE A 74 55.90 76.57 -6.47
N GLN A 75 54.60 76.50 -6.16
CA GLN A 75 54.03 75.85 -4.98
C GLN A 75 52.87 74.94 -5.39
N ILE A 76 52.92 73.67 -4.98
CA ILE A 76 51.85 72.69 -5.24
C ILE A 76 51.00 72.54 -3.98
N TYR A 77 49.69 72.53 -4.19
CA TYR A 77 48.66 72.28 -3.20
C TYR A 77 47.77 71.14 -3.66
N GLU A 78 47.42 70.22 -2.77
CA GLU A 78 46.61 69.03 -3.09
C GLU A 78 45.45 68.85 -2.12
N ARG A 79 44.37 68.22 -2.59
CA ARG A 79 43.31 67.67 -1.74
C ARG A 79 42.67 66.46 -2.38
N MET A 80 42.12 65.57 -1.56
CA MET A 80 41.15 64.60 -2.03
C MET A 80 39.80 65.31 -2.25
N GLN A 81 39.09 64.98 -3.32
CA GLN A 81 37.79 65.54 -3.63
C GLN A 81 36.80 65.32 -2.48
N GLY A 82 36.08 66.37 -2.09
CA GLY A 82 35.24 66.39 -0.89
C GLY A 82 35.92 66.94 0.37
N SER A 83 37.24 67.20 0.34
CA SER A 83 37.91 67.99 1.39
C SER A 83 37.76 69.49 1.14
N ASP A 84 37.38 70.23 2.18
CA ASP A 84 37.30 71.70 2.13
C ASP A 84 38.66 72.39 2.05
N GLN A 85 39.74 71.71 2.46
CA GLN A 85 41.08 72.31 2.58
C GLN A 85 42.12 71.64 1.69
N TYR A 86 42.88 72.49 1.00
CA TYR A 86 44.11 72.15 0.30
C TYR A 86 45.29 72.05 1.28
N SER A 87 46.08 70.99 1.15
CA SER A 87 47.34 70.80 1.87
C SER A 87 48.51 71.19 0.97
N ALA A 88 49.47 71.94 1.50
CA ALA A 88 50.68 72.31 0.75
C ALA A 88 51.65 71.13 0.67
N VAL A 89 52.14 70.83 -0.53
CA VAL A 89 53.15 69.79 -0.76
C VAL A 89 54.49 70.27 -0.21
N ASN A 90 55.20 69.40 0.52
CA ASN A 90 56.52 69.72 1.08
C ASN A 90 57.61 69.61 0.00
N MET A 91 57.84 70.71 -0.72
CA MET A 91 58.76 70.75 -1.86
C MET A 91 60.23 70.80 -1.45
N LYS A 92 60.99 69.75 -1.79
CA LYS A 92 62.46 69.71 -1.70
C LYS A 92 63.07 69.78 -3.11
N GLY A 93 63.34 70.98 -3.63
CA GLY A 93 63.95 71.12 -4.97
C GLY A 93 64.04 72.55 -5.51
N LYS A 94 64.32 72.68 -6.81
CA LYS A 94 64.21 73.94 -7.55
C LYS A 94 62.76 74.45 -7.51
N THR A 95 62.55 75.72 -7.18
CA THR A 95 61.27 76.43 -7.35
C THR A 95 61.25 77.31 -8.60
N LYS A 96 62.22 77.15 -9.52
CA LYS A 96 62.39 77.97 -10.73
C LYS A 96 62.53 77.12 -11.98
N LEU A 97 61.93 77.57 -13.07
CA LEU A 97 61.89 76.94 -14.39
C LEU A 97 62.20 77.97 -15.48
N LYS A 98 63.26 77.74 -16.26
CA LYS A 98 63.52 78.50 -17.50
C LYS A 98 62.57 78.04 -18.62
N PRO A 99 62.39 78.84 -19.69
CA PRO A 99 61.66 78.43 -20.89
C PRO A 99 62.13 77.06 -21.40
N GLY A 100 61.19 76.12 -21.56
CA GLY A 100 61.46 74.74 -22.00
C GLY A 100 62.04 73.80 -20.95
N GLU A 101 62.31 74.23 -19.71
CA GLU A 101 62.67 73.31 -18.62
C GLU A 101 61.42 72.58 -18.09
N VAL A 102 61.61 71.35 -17.61
CA VAL A 102 60.60 70.53 -16.92
C VAL A 102 61.06 70.23 -15.50
N LEU A 103 60.15 70.37 -14.54
CA LEU A 103 60.35 70.11 -13.11
C LEU A 103 59.47 68.94 -12.69
N THR A 104 60.10 67.88 -12.18
CA THR A 104 59.41 66.71 -11.63
C THR A 104 59.37 66.77 -10.10
N LEU A 105 58.19 66.67 -9.49
CA LEU A 105 57.97 66.83 -8.04
C LEU A 105 56.98 65.80 -7.51
N GLY A 106 57.32 65.13 -6.41
CA GLY A 106 56.38 64.24 -5.70
C GLY A 106 55.43 65.04 -4.80
N GLY A 107 54.14 64.70 -4.86
CA GLY A 107 53.08 65.16 -3.97
C GLY A 107 53.07 64.47 -2.60
N GLY A 108 51.96 64.63 -1.90
CA GLY A 108 51.65 63.90 -0.68
C GLY A 108 51.33 62.42 -0.93
N SER A 109 51.02 61.70 0.15
CA SER A 109 50.61 60.30 0.11
C SER A 109 49.14 60.16 0.49
N PHE A 110 48.44 59.28 -0.23
CA PHE A 110 47.01 59.03 -0.13
C PHE A 110 46.76 57.52 -0.06
N ASP A 111 45.70 57.12 0.63
CA ASP A 111 45.27 55.72 0.70
C ASP A 111 44.20 55.42 -0.35
N GLY A 112 44.20 54.19 -0.90
CA GLY A 112 43.13 53.68 -1.76
C GLY A 112 41.80 53.56 -0.99
N GLN A 113 40.82 54.41 -1.30
CA GLN A 113 39.54 54.49 -0.60
C GLN A 113 38.41 54.02 -1.52
N LEU A 114 37.90 52.81 -1.27
CA LEU A 114 36.85 52.20 -2.12
C LEU A 114 35.53 53.00 -2.09
N SER A 115 35.23 53.68 -0.98
CA SER A 115 34.06 54.54 -0.80
C SER A 115 34.01 55.77 -1.72
N SER A 116 35.16 56.16 -2.27
CA SER A 116 35.35 57.35 -3.12
C SER A 116 35.98 56.98 -4.46
N ASN A 117 35.74 55.77 -4.97
CA ASN A 117 36.34 55.24 -6.19
C ASN A 117 35.67 55.82 -7.47
N PRO A 118 36.41 56.41 -8.43
CA PRO A 118 37.86 56.67 -8.42
C PRO A 118 38.24 57.82 -7.48
N ASN A 119 39.29 57.60 -6.70
CA ASN A 119 39.87 58.64 -5.84
C ASN A 119 40.32 59.82 -6.71
N ILE A 120 39.62 60.94 -6.62
CA ILE A 120 40.01 62.18 -7.30
C ILE A 120 40.91 63.00 -6.39
N ILE A 121 42.17 63.18 -6.79
CA ILE A 121 43.10 64.11 -6.15
C ILE A 121 43.10 65.40 -6.98
N GLU A 122 42.52 66.46 -6.43
CA GLU A 122 42.52 67.80 -7.02
C GLU A 122 43.79 68.54 -6.61
N TYR A 123 44.44 69.19 -7.57
CA TYR A 123 45.67 69.94 -7.34
C TYR A 123 45.56 71.39 -7.85
N MET A 124 46.28 72.27 -7.19
CA MET A 124 46.43 73.69 -7.53
C MET A 124 47.92 74.04 -7.47
N ILE A 125 48.46 74.58 -8.56
CA ILE A 125 49.84 75.01 -8.66
C ILE A 125 49.86 76.52 -8.77
N LYS A 126 50.44 77.19 -7.78
CA LYS A 126 50.68 78.64 -7.79
C LYS A 126 52.11 78.91 -8.22
N TYR A 127 52.32 79.95 -9.02
CA TYR A 127 53.63 80.28 -9.59
C TYR A 127 53.72 81.78 -9.91
N THR A 128 54.94 82.31 -9.93
CA THR A 128 55.23 83.71 -10.25
C THR A 128 55.89 83.80 -11.62
N VAL A 129 55.39 84.67 -12.50
CA VAL A 129 55.99 84.94 -13.83
C VAL A 129 56.30 86.42 -13.97
N LYS A 130 57.43 86.73 -14.62
CA LYS A 130 57.87 88.10 -14.88
C LYS A 130 57.44 88.52 -16.29
N GLN A 131 56.35 89.26 -16.40
CA GLN A 131 55.93 89.89 -17.65
C GLN A 131 56.45 91.33 -17.71
N GLY A 132 57.47 91.58 -18.53
CA GLY A 132 58.15 92.89 -18.58
C GLY A 132 58.95 93.15 -17.31
N ASP A 133 58.63 94.21 -16.56
CA ASP A 133 59.27 94.53 -15.26
C ASP A 133 58.38 94.26 -14.03
N GLN A 134 57.19 93.68 -14.22
CA GLN A 134 56.30 93.30 -13.13
C GLN A 134 56.29 91.78 -12.93
N GLU A 135 56.23 91.34 -11.67
CA GLU A 135 56.02 89.95 -11.30
C GLU A 135 54.54 89.74 -10.96
N GLN A 136 53.91 88.76 -11.61
CA GLN A 136 52.51 88.39 -11.41
C GLN A 136 52.43 86.96 -10.86
N VAL A 137 51.63 86.77 -9.81
CA VAL A 137 51.29 85.44 -9.30
C VAL A 137 50.08 84.92 -10.07
N LEU A 138 50.23 83.72 -10.63
CA LEU A 138 49.22 82.97 -11.35
C LEU A 138 48.96 81.64 -10.66
N GLU A 139 47.84 81.01 -11.01
CA GLU A 139 47.49 79.67 -10.57
C GLU A 139 46.93 78.84 -11.72
N THR A 140 47.16 77.53 -11.66
CA THR A 140 46.54 76.54 -12.54
C THR A 140 46.05 75.37 -11.70
N THR A 141 44.96 74.73 -12.11
CA THR A 141 44.30 73.65 -11.35
C THR A 141 44.03 72.46 -12.25
N GLY A 142 44.12 71.26 -11.69
CA GLY A 142 43.75 70.03 -12.36
C GLY A 142 43.39 68.93 -11.37
N TYR A 143 43.24 67.71 -11.86
CA TYR A 143 43.00 66.55 -11.01
C TYR A 143 43.68 65.29 -11.58
N THR A 144 43.95 64.33 -10.69
CA THR A 144 44.33 62.96 -11.05
C THR A 144 43.28 62.01 -10.50
N ALA A 145 42.76 61.12 -11.36
CA ALA A 145 41.85 60.06 -10.94
C ALA A 145 42.64 58.77 -10.71
N VAL A 146 42.45 58.14 -9.55
CA VAL A 146 43.10 56.87 -9.18
C VAL A 146 42.04 55.85 -8.82
N HIS A 147 41.98 54.75 -9.55
CA HIS A 147 40.98 53.71 -9.31
C HIS A 147 41.42 52.79 -8.16
N VAL A 148 40.46 52.33 -7.36
CA VAL A 148 40.71 51.36 -6.28
C VAL A 148 40.22 50.01 -6.75
N ILE A 149 41.04 48.96 -6.65
CA ILE A 149 40.65 47.60 -7.01
C ILE A 149 39.59 47.11 -6.02
N ASP A 150 38.48 46.61 -6.56
CA ASP A 150 37.45 45.88 -5.81
C ASP A 150 37.30 44.49 -6.42
N VAL A 151 37.52 43.46 -5.59
CA VAL A 151 37.33 42.05 -5.97
C VAL A 151 36.23 41.43 -5.14
N ASN A 152 35.12 41.18 -5.83
CA ASN A 152 33.94 40.60 -5.24
C ASN A 152 33.18 39.73 -6.25
N PHE A 153 32.40 38.78 -5.72
CA PHE A 153 31.71 37.77 -6.51
C PHE A 153 30.28 37.60 -6.00
N ARG A 154 29.37 37.20 -6.88
CA ARG A 154 28.14 36.51 -6.50
C ARG A 154 28.26 35.06 -6.96
N VAL A 155 28.07 34.13 -6.04
CA VAL A 155 28.17 32.69 -6.30
C VAL A 155 26.80 32.06 -6.07
N SER A 156 26.39 31.17 -6.98
CA SER A 156 25.26 30.27 -6.77
C SER A 156 25.78 28.84 -6.89
N TYR A 157 25.64 28.06 -5.83
CA TYR A 157 26.14 26.69 -5.73
C TYR A 157 24.95 25.76 -5.50
N THR A 158 24.82 24.74 -6.34
CA THR A 158 23.63 23.88 -6.41
C THR A 158 24.03 22.43 -6.69
N SER A 159 23.13 21.50 -6.35
CA SER A 159 23.31 20.05 -6.48
C SER A 159 22.21 19.44 -7.35
N SER A 160 22.52 18.34 -8.04
CA SER A 160 21.53 17.52 -8.77
C SER A 160 20.62 16.69 -7.86
N VAL A 161 20.98 16.54 -6.59
CA VAL A 161 20.20 15.80 -5.57
C VAL A 161 19.74 16.74 -4.46
N GLN A 162 18.63 16.40 -3.82
CA GLN A 162 18.07 17.13 -2.69
C GLN A 162 18.12 16.25 -1.44
N GLY A 163 18.59 16.81 -0.32
CA GLY A 163 18.62 16.12 0.98
C GLY A 163 19.87 15.28 1.22
N GLN A 164 19.69 14.11 1.83
CA GLN A 164 20.76 13.22 2.26
C GLN A 164 21.21 12.27 1.16
N VAL A 165 22.51 12.00 1.10
CA VAL A 165 23.16 11.10 0.14
C VAL A 165 23.92 10.00 0.88
N PHE A 166 24.12 8.86 0.23
CA PHE A 166 25.02 7.84 0.75
C PHE A 166 26.48 8.18 0.43
N LYS A 167 27.39 7.76 1.30
CA LYS A 167 28.82 7.97 1.09
C LYS A 167 29.31 7.30 -0.19
N GLY A 168 30.06 8.04 -1.00
CA GLY A 168 30.51 7.62 -2.32
C GLY A 168 29.47 7.81 -3.44
N GLU A 169 28.28 8.32 -3.14
CA GLU A 169 27.24 8.60 -4.14
C GLU A 169 27.69 9.71 -5.10
N GLN A 170 27.49 9.47 -6.40
CA GLN A 170 27.92 10.36 -7.49
C GLN A 170 26.93 11.52 -7.66
N VAL A 171 27.30 12.70 -7.16
CA VAL A 171 26.46 13.91 -7.24
C VAL A 171 27.03 14.87 -8.28
N THR A 172 26.15 15.46 -9.09
CA THR A 172 26.53 16.55 -10.01
C THR A 172 26.34 17.88 -9.33
N LEU A 173 27.45 18.59 -9.13
CA LEU A 173 27.53 19.88 -8.49
C LEU A 173 27.68 20.98 -9.54
N LYS A 174 27.00 22.10 -9.34
CA LYS A 174 26.95 23.22 -10.27
C LYS A 174 27.24 24.53 -9.55
N VAL A 175 28.26 25.25 -10.03
CA VAL A 175 28.63 26.58 -9.52
C VAL A 175 28.49 27.61 -10.64
N GLU A 176 27.62 28.61 -10.44
CA GLU A 176 27.64 29.85 -11.22
C GLU A 176 28.44 30.91 -10.45
N VAL A 177 29.46 31.49 -11.10
CA VAL A 177 30.29 32.58 -10.57
C VAL A 177 30.06 33.82 -11.43
N GLU A 178 29.57 34.88 -10.80
CA GLU A 178 29.41 36.22 -11.36
C GLU A 178 30.48 37.15 -10.77
N SER A 179 31.26 37.82 -11.62
CA SER A 179 32.17 38.85 -11.15
C SER A 179 31.43 40.15 -10.88
N LEU A 180 31.46 40.61 -9.63
CA LEU A 180 31.08 41.96 -9.22
C LEU A 180 32.32 42.88 -9.17
N SER A 181 33.47 42.41 -9.66
CA SER A 181 34.76 43.09 -9.58
C SER A 181 34.89 44.16 -10.67
N ASN A 182 35.64 45.23 -10.38
CA ASN A 182 35.87 46.31 -11.35
C ASN A 182 37.04 46.05 -12.31
N VAL A 183 37.78 44.96 -12.11
CA VAL A 183 38.90 44.49 -12.96
C VAL A 183 38.61 43.11 -13.54
N THR A 184 39.29 42.77 -14.65
CA THR A 184 39.27 41.39 -15.18
C THR A 184 40.11 40.49 -14.29
N LEU A 185 39.54 39.35 -13.91
CA LEU A 185 40.20 38.33 -13.08
C LEU A 185 40.69 37.17 -13.96
N TYR A 186 41.79 36.54 -13.55
CA TYR A 186 42.47 35.49 -14.29
C TYR A 186 42.73 34.25 -13.41
N ASN A 187 42.79 33.09 -14.06
CA ASN A 187 43.18 31.80 -13.48
C ASN A 187 42.43 31.45 -12.17
N LEU A 188 41.11 31.61 -12.17
CA LEU A 188 40.30 31.31 -11.00
C LEU A 188 40.22 29.78 -10.81
N SER A 189 40.51 29.28 -9.61
CA SER A 189 40.19 27.92 -9.16
C SER A 189 39.09 27.96 -8.11
N ILE A 190 38.04 27.18 -8.32
CA ILE A 190 36.82 27.13 -7.49
C ILE A 190 36.86 25.83 -6.69
N THR A 191 36.90 25.93 -5.36
CA THR A 191 37.05 24.79 -4.44
C THR A 191 35.97 24.81 -3.37
N ASP A 192 35.32 23.67 -3.12
CA ASP A 192 34.53 23.46 -1.91
C ASP A 192 35.50 23.23 -0.73
N SER A 193 35.41 24.11 0.28
CA SER A 193 36.38 24.13 1.37
C SER A 193 36.17 23.04 2.42
N GLU A 194 34.94 22.53 2.57
CA GLU A 194 34.60 21.51 3.57
C GLU A 194 34.85 20.10 3.06
N MET A 195 34.58 19.85 1.77
CA MET A 195 34.98 18.63 1.06
C MET A 195 36.47 18.62 0.69
N GLY A 196 37.09 19.80 0.58
CA GLY A 196 38.48 19.95 0.12
C GLY A 196 38.67 19.53 -1.34
N LYS A 197 37.68 19.80 -2.21
CA LYS A 197 37.65 19.37 -3.61
C LYS A 197 37.56 20.57 -4.54
N GLU A 198 38.48 20.65 -5.51
CA GLU A 198 38.34 21.58 -6.63
C GLU A 198 37.14 21.15 -7.49
N LEU A 199 36.24 22.10 -7.77
CA LEU A 199 35.06 21.92 -8.61
C LEU A 199 35.34 22.29 -10.07
N GLY A 200 36.27 23.23 -10.32
CA GLY A 200 36.80 23.54 -11.65
C GLY A 200 37.50 24.88 -11.71
N THR A 201 37.89 25.30 -12.91
CA THR A 201 38.63 26.55 -13.15
C THR A 201 37.93 27.47 -14.14
N ILE A 202 38.26 28.77 -14.09
CA ILE A 202 37.86 29.80 -15.05
C ILE A 202 39.10 30.61 -15.43
N ASP A 203 39.58 30.47 -16.66
CA ASP A 203 40.80 31.14 -17.13
C ASP A 203 40.70 32.68 -17.08
N VAL A 204 39.53 33.22 -17.43
CA VAL A 204 39.25 34.67 -17.49
C VAL A 204 37.81 34.96 -17.08
N LEU A 205 37.63 35.92 -16.15
CA LEU A 205 36.32 36.44 -15.75
C LEU A 205 36.35 37.98 -15.73
N ALA A 206 35.78 38.59 -16.79
CA ALA A 206 35.67 40.04 -16.91
C ALA A 206 34.59 40.63 -15.97
N PRO A 207 34.62 41.94 -15.67
CA PRO A 207 33.58 42.63 -14.88
C PRO A 207 32.17 42.33 -15.35
N ASN A 208 31.24 42.11 -14.42
CA ASN A 208 29.82 41.77 -14.65
C ASN A 208 29.58 40.52 -15.51
N SER A 209 30.61 39.69 -15.75
CA SER A 209 30.49 38.46 -16.52
C SER A 209 30.18 37.27 -15.61
N LYS A 210 29.44 36.30 -16.16
CA LYS A 210 29.08 35.04 -15.51
C LYS A 210 29.77 33.85 -16.17
N LYS A 211 30.17 32.87 -15.38
CA LYS A 211 30.62 31.55 -15.83
C LYS A 211 29.97 30.46 -14.97
N VAL A 212 29.73 29.31 -15.58
CA VAL A 212 29.12 28.15 -14.94
C VAL A 212 30.09 26.97 -15.05
N ILE A 213 30.30 26.26 -13.95
CA ILE A 213 31.06 25.01 -13.85
C ILE A 213 30.09 23.93 -13.39
N GLU A 214 30.17 22.75 -13.99
CA GLU A 214 29.44 21.55 -13.57
C GLU A 214 30.43 20.39 -13.42
N LYS A 215 30.35 19.65 -12.30
CA LYS A 215 31.24 18.51 -12.01
C LYS A 215 30.50 17.42 -11.25
N THR A 216 30.56 16.19 -11.77
CA THR A 216 30.08 15.00 -11.08
C THR A 216 31.23 14.35 -10.29
N LEU A 217 31.03 14.10 -8.99
CA LEU A 217 32.05 13.50 -8.11
C LEU A 217 31.39 12.72 -6.95
N PRO A 218 32.10 11.77 -6.32
CA PRO A 218 31.55 10.99 -5.21
C PRO A 218 31.62 11.81 -3.92
N ILE A 219 30.50 11.91 -3.21
CA ILE A 219 30.43 12.69 -1.96
C ILE A 219 30.85 11.80 -0.78
N GLU A 220 32.00 12.13 -0.20
CA GLU A 220 32.61 11.37 0.92
C GLU A 220 32.32 11.97 2.30
N LYS A 221 31.85 13.22 2.35
CA LYS A 221 31.66 14.02 3.57
C LYS A 221 30.61 15.10 3.33
N SER A 222 29.80 15.41 4.35
CA SER A 222 28.84 16.53 4.32
C SER A 222 29.54 17.88 4.03
N THR A 223 28.79 18.80 3.40
CA THR A 223 29.21 20.19 3.16
C THR A 223 28.05 21.16 3.39
N SER A 224 28.36 22.31 3.99
CA SER A 224 27.49 23.50 4.12
C SER A 224 27.65 24.49 2.96
N GLY A 225 28.35 24.10 1.90
CA GLY A 225 28.37 24.87 0.65
C GLY A 225 29.35 26.03 0.60
N SER A 226 30.34 26.09 1.50
CA SER A 226 31.32 27.20 1.51
C SER A 226 32.37 27.05 0.39
N ILE A 227 32.35 27.98 -0.57
CA ILE A 227 33.23 28.04 -1.74
C ILE A 227 34.42 28.96 -1.49
N VAL A 228 35.63 28.47 -1.79
CA VAL A 228 36.84 29.29 -1.89
C VAL A 228 37.21 29.48 -3.35
N ILE A 229 37.22 30.75 -3.78
CA ILE A 229 37.73 31.20 -5.07
C ILE A 229 39.17 31.64 -4.87
N THR A 230 40.12 30.92 -5.47
CA THR A 230 41.52 31.35 -5.59
C THR A 230 41.72 31.99 -6.96
N TYR A 231 42.39 33.13 -7.06
CA TYR A 231 42.57 33.88 -8.32
C TYR A 231 43.90 34.64 -8.33
N ASP A 232 44.43 34.97 -9.51
CA ASP A 232 45.67 35.77 -9.60
C ASP A 232 45.45 37.21 -9.10
N ASP A 233 46.43 37.76 -8.38
CA ASP A 233 46.43 39.18 -7.99
C ASP A 233 46.29 40.08 -9.23
N PRO A 234 45.23 40.90 -9.36
CA PRO A 234 45.03 41.77 -10.51
C PRO A 234 46.14 42.82 -10.71
N MET A 235 46.96 43.08 -9.68
CA MET A 235 48.13 43.95 -9.78
C MET A 235 49.41 43.21 -10.22
N GLY A 236 49.45 41.88 -10.11
CA GLY A 236 50.65 41.08 -10.33
C GLY A 236 51.78 41.35 -9.33
N LEU A 237 51.48 41.87 -8.14
CA LEU A 237 52.44 42.21 -7.08
C LEU A 237 52.57 41.11 -6.01
N ALA A 238 51.50 40.33 -5.82
CA ALA A 238 51.42 39.21 -4.88
C ALA A 238 51.21 37.86 -5.60
N GLY A 239 51.29 36.77 -4.83
CA GLY A 239 50.82 35.46 -5.29
C GLY A 239 49.28 35.37 -5.30
N PRO A 240 48.71 34.21 -5.69
CA PRO A 240 47.27 34.04 -5.81
C PRO A 240 46.50 34.39 -4.53
N LEU A 241 45.49 35.23 -4.69
CA LEU A 241 44.60 35.70 -3.63
C LEU A 241 43.41 34.75 -3.47
N LYS A 242 42.72 34.83 -2.33
CA LYS A 242 41.56 33.98 -2.00
C LYS A 242 40.37 34.79 -1.53
N LYS A 243 39.17 34.38 -1.93
CA LYS A 243 37.89 34.87 -1.40
C LYS A 243 37.04 33.66 -0.99
N ALA A 244 36.59 33.63 0.25
CA ALA A 244 35.54 32.70 0.68
C ALA A 244 34.17 33.31 0.39
N VAL A 245 33.22 32.47 -0.04
CA VAL A 245 31.83 32.81 -0.29
C VAL A 245 30.98 31.65 0.22
N ASP A 246 30.22 31.90 1.29
CA ASP A 246 29.25 30.95 1.81
C ASP A 246 27.99 30.95 0.92
N THR A 247 27.31 29.82 0.84
CA THR A 247 26.14 29.62 -0.03
C THR A 247 25.06 28.83 0.71
N ASP A 248 23.85 28.75 0.13
CA ASP A 248 22.72 28.04 0.75
C ASP A 248 22.72 26.52 0.48
N LEU A 249 23.80 25.94 -0.06
CA LEU A 249 23.87 24.50 -0.36
C LEU A 249 24.17 23.70 0.90
N GLU A 250 23.28 22.78 1.27
CA GLU A 250 23.55 21.75 2.28
C GLU A 250 23.48 20.34 1.66
N ILE A 251 24.54 19.55 1.85
CA ILE A 251 24.56 18.12 1.51
C ILE A 251 24.99 17.35 2.75
N GLN A 252 24.16 16.39 3.18
CA GLN A 252 24.42 15.56 4.35
C GLN A 252 24.70 14.11 3.93
N VAL A 253 25.81 13.54 4.41
CA VAL A 253 26.27 12.19 4.03
C VAL A 253 25.94 11.16 5.10
N ARG A 254 25.42 10.01 4.69
CA ARG A 254 25.27 8.82 5.52
C ARG A 254 26.37 7.79 5.23
N ASP A 255 27.03 7.29 6.29
CA ASP A 255 28.11 6.28 6.23
C ASP A 255 27.58 4.85 6.52
N GLU A 256 26.30 4.62 6.20
CA GLU A 256 25.63 3.32 6.28
C GLU A 256 25.49 2.71 4.88
N GLU A 257 25.39 1.38 4.77
CA GLU A 257 25.11 0.75 3.47
C GLU A 257 23.66 1.03 3.04
N PRO A 258 23.40 1.31 1.74
CA PRO A 258 22.05 1.52 1.23
C PRO A 258 21.26 0.21 1.21
N VAL A 259 20.20 0.16 2.01
CA VAL A 259 19.26 -0.95 2.12
C VAL A 259 17.90 -0.52 1.59
N SER A 260 17.32 -1.33 0.70
CA SER A 260 15.97 -1.14 0.17
C SER A 260 15.09 -2.31 0.61
N SER A 261 14.02 -2.01 1.33
CA SER A 261 13.07 -3.02 1.81
C SER A 261 11.65 -2.45 1.77
N LEU A 262 10.69 -3.26 1.33
CA LEU A 262 9.27 -2.91 1.24
C LEU A 262 8.47 -4.00 1.92
N GLU A 263 7.73 -3.63 2.95
CA GLU A 263 6.76 -4.49 3.62
C GLU A 263 5.34 -4.13 3.15
N LEU A 264 4.50 -5.15 2.98
CA LEU A 264 3.08 -5.00 2.68
C LEU A 264 2.31 -5.95 3.58
N ASP A 265 1.50 -5.38 4.46
CA ASP A 265 0.48 -6.10 5.22
C ASP A 265 -0.92 -5.63 4.82
N GLY A 266 -1.96 -6.26 5.34
CA GLY A 266 -3.33 -5.86 5.10
C GLY A 266 -4.36 -6.69 5.85
N LYS A 267 -5.62 -6.26 5.68
CA LYS A 267 -6.81 -6.94 6.18
C LYS A 267 -7.97 -6.72 5.22
N THR A 268 -9.02 -7.51 5.40
CA THR A 268 -10.31 -7.32 4.72
C THR A 268 -11.37 -6.89 5.73
N ASN A 269 -12.40 -6.20 5.27
CA ASN A 269 -13.53 -5.82 6.12
C ASN A 269 -14.45 -7.01 6.49
N LEU A 270 -14.35 -8.12 5.74
CA LEU A 270 -15.07 -9.38 5.96
C LEU A 270 -14.08 -10.55 5.92
N THR A 271 -14.26 -11.53 6.81
CA THR A 271 -13.51 -12.79 6.83
C THR A 271 -14.24 -13.93 6.13
N LYS A 272 -15.57 -13.84 6.01
CA LYS A 272 -16.43 -14.84 5.33
C LYS A 272 -17.44 -14.16 4.41
N ILE A 273 -17.81 -14.84 3.34
CA ILE A 273 -18.78 -14.32 2.35
C ILE A 273 -19.73 -15.41 1.83
N PRO A 274 -21.03 -15.12 1.62
CA PRO A 274 -22.03 -16.10 1.19
C PRO A 274 -21.88 -16.53 -0.28
N GLY A 275 -21.09 -15.81 -1.06
CA GLY A 275 -20.90 -16.03 -2.49
C GLY A 275 -20.04 -14.93 -3.09
N GLN A 276 -20.24 -14.66 -4.38
CA GLN A 276 -19.53 -13.57 -5.05
C GLN A 276 -20.03 -12.22 -4.51
N THR A 277 -19.16 -11.41 -3.91
CA THR A 277 -19.52 -10.18 -3.17
C THR A 277 -18.38 -9.16 -3.20
N GLN A 278 -18.69 -7.86 -3.05
CA GLN A 278 -17.68 -6.82 -2.89
C GLN A 278 -17.08 -6.83 -1.48
N VAL A 279 -15.76 -6.75 -1.40
CA VAL A 279 -14.98 -6.70 -0.15
C VAL A 279 -14.01 -5.52 -0.23
N GLU A 280 -13.87 -4.80 0.88
CA GLU A 280 -12.85 -3.77 1.06
C GLU A 280 -11.58 -4.42 1.64
N PHE A 281 -10.47 -4.17 0.96
CA PHE A 281 -9.11 -4.45 1.38
C PHE A 281 -8.49 -3.17 1.93
N GLU A 282 -7.95 -3.22 3.14
CA GLU A 282 -7.14 -2.16 3.73
C GLU A 282 -5.70 -2.67 3.82
N LEU A 283 -4.79 -2.00 3.11
CA LEU A 283 -3.41 -2.42 2.89
C LEU A 283 -2.47 -1.41 3.53
N THR A 284 -1.48 -1.88 4.27
CA THR A 284 -0.43 -1.06 4.87
C THR A 284 0.88 -1.36 4.16
N ALA A 285 1.45 -0.38 3.47
CA ALA A 285 2.78 -0.51 2.88
C ALA A 285 3.79 0.35 3.63
N LYS A 286 4.95 -0.24 3.94
CA LYS A 286 6.00 0.41 4.73
C LYS A 286 7.36 0.26 4.07
N ASN A 287 8.11 1.36 4.00
CA ASN A 287 9.52 1.30 3.63
C ASN A 287 10.34 0.92 4.86
N THR A 288 10.83 -0.32 4.89
CA THR A 288 11.68 -0.85 5.97
C THR A 288 13.18 -0.77 5.65
N GLY A 289 13.53 -0.07 4.57
CA GLY A 289 14.91 0.27 4.21
C GLY A 289 15.27 1.72 4.53
N ASN A 290 16.56 2.06 4.43
CA ASN A 290 17.06 3.43 4.62
C ASN A 290 17.12 4.24 3.31
N THR A 291 16.75 3.64 2.17
CA THR A 291 16.68 4.25 0.83
C THR A 291 15.26 4.71 0.47
N ILE A 292 15.12 5.82 -0.27
CA ILE A 292 13.81 6.30 -0.76
C ILE A 292 13.29 5.34 -1.83
N LEU A 293 12.04 4.91 -1.70
CA LEU A 293 11.33 4.14 -2.72
C LEU A 293 10.49 5.09 -3.59
N LYS A 294 10.61 5.01 -4.91
CA LYS A 294 9.86 5.85 -5.86
C LYS A 294 8.89 5.03 -6.70
N ASN A 295 7.79 5.66 -7.14
CA ASN A 295 6.79 5.09 -8.06
C ASN A 295 6.23 3.77 -7.52
N LEU A 296 5.76 3.79 -6.28
CA LEU A 296 5.08 2.68 -5.63
C LEU A 296 3.75 2.42 -6.35
N LYS A 297 3.51 1.18 -6.74
CA LYS A 297 2.34 0.71 -7.49
C LYS A 297 1.68 -0.44 -6.77
N PHE A 298 0.37 -0.38 -6.59
CA PHE A 298 -0.44 -1.46 -6.06
C PHE A 298 -1.20 -2.17 -7.17
N LEU A 299 -1.05 -3.49 -7.22
CA LEU A 299 -1.49 -4.37 -8.29
C LEU A 299 -2.38 -5.47 -7.70
N ASP A 300 -3.55 -5.70 -8.29
CA ASP A 300 -4.45 -6.78 -7.92
C ASP A 300 -3.92 -8.17 -8.36
N TRP A 301 -4.66 -9.22 -8.02
CA TRP A 301 -4.37 -10.61 -8.41
C TRP A 301 -4.39 -10.87 -9.92
N ASN A 302 -4.87 -9.93 -10.73
CA ASN A 302 -4.84 -9.97 -12.19
C ASN A 302 -3.66 -9.14 -12.76
N ASN A 303 -2.81 -8.56 -11.91
CA ASN A 303 -1.78 -7.57 -12.22
C ASN A 303 -2.34 -6.25 -12.77
N LYS A 304 -3.58 -5.89 -12.42
CA LYS A 304 -4.18 -4.60 -12.74
C LYS A 304 -3.79 -3.58 -11.67
N GLU A 305 -3.25 -2.45 -12.11
CA GLU A 305 -2.91 -1.32 -11.25
C GLU A 305 -4.19 -0.65 -10.73
N PHE A 306 -4.26 -0.42 -9.42
CA PHE A 306 -5.40 0.25 -8.78
C PHE A 306 -5.02 1.44 -7.90
N HIS A 307 -3.76 1.58 -7.50
CA HIS A 307 -3.27 2.73 -6.75
C HIS A 307 -1.77 2.98 -7.01
N THR A 308 -1.34 4.24 -6.91
CA THR A 308 0.05 4.66 -7.13
C THR A 308 0.44 5.80 -6.21
N ILE A 309 1.69 5.79 -5.73
CA ILE A 309 2.29 6.84 -4.90
C ILE A 309 3.67 7.19 -5.47
N ASP A 310 3.98 8.49 -5.54
CA ASP A 310 5.19 8.99 -6.22
C ASP A 310 6.48 8.62 -5.48
N GLU A 311 6.47 8.69 -4.15
CA GLU A 311 7.58 8.27 -3.28
C GLU A 311 7.09 7.77 -1.90
N LEU A 312 7.95 7.01 -1.23
CA LEU A 312 7.80 6.53 0.14
C LEU A 312 9.18 6.63 0.81
N GLN A 313 9.29 7.54 1.77
CA GLN A 313 10.53 7.84 2.52
C GLN A 313 10.91 6.67 3.44
N PRO A 314 12.17 6.58 3.91
CA PRO A 314 12.57 5.62 4.94
C PRO A 314 11.67 5.68 6.18
N ASP A 315 11.32 4.51 6.74
CA ASP A 315 10.37 4.31 7.85
C ASP A 315 8.93 4.83 7.61
N GLU A 316 8.62 5.43 6.45
CA GLU A 316 7.28 5.90 6.10
C GLU A 316 6.33 4.72 5.84
N GLU A 317 5.10 4.90 6.32
CA GLU A 317 4.03 3.90 6.30
C GLU A 317 2.75 4.56 5.77
N ILE A 318 2.14 3.95 4.76
CA ILE A 318 0.93 4.46 4.10
C ILE A 318 -0.16 3.40 4.05
N ILE A 319 -1.42 3.85 4.11
CA ILE A 319 -2.60 2.98 4.11
C ILE A 319 -3.39 3.22 2.82
N VAL A 320 -3.67 2.14 2.09
CA VAL A 320 -4.41 2.14 0.81
C VAL A 320 -5.64 1.26 0.94
N LYS A 321 -6.80 1.77 0.52
CA LYS A 321 -8.05 1.01 0.43
C LYS A 321 -8.33 0.58 -1.01
N HIS A 322 -8.81 -0.64 -1.19
CA HIS A 322 -9.22 -1.19 -2.48
C HIS A 322 -10.51 -1.99 -2.34
N ILE A 323 -11.53 -1.69 -3.13
CA ILE A 323 -12.79 -2.45 -3.16
C ILE A 323 -12.82 -3.31 -4.41
N ALA A 324 -13.03 -4.61 -4.25
CA ALA A 324 -13.07 -5.56 -5.35
C ALA A 324 -14.08 -6.68 -5.10
N GLU A 325 -14.55 -7.27 -6.20
CA GLU A 325 -15.50 -8.38 -6.17
C GLU A 325 -14.75 -9.72 -6.08
N VAL A 326 -15.05 -10.49 -5.03
CA VAL A 326 -14.33 -11.72 -4.66
C VAL A 326 -15.31 -12.87 -4.41
N LYS A 327 -14.78 -14.09 -4.38
CA LYS A 327 -15.48 -15.36 -4.17
C LYS A 327 -14.90 -16.07 -2.94
N PRO A 328 -15.72 -16.82 -2.19
CA PRO A 328 -15.21 -17.60 -1.07
C PRO A 328 -14.19 -18.65 -1.51
N ASP A 329 -13.44 -19.12 -0.53
CA ASP A 329 -12.44 -20.20 -0.60
C ASP A 329 -11.27 -19.96 -1.57
N THR A 330 -11.22 -18.77 -2.19
CA THR A 330 -10.26 -18.36 -3.21
C THR A 330 -9.17 -17.46 -2.62
N ASN A 331 -7.91 -17.66 -3.04
CA ASN A 331 -6.79 -16.82 -2.61
C ASN A 331 -6.67 -15.57 -3.50
N TYR A 332 -6.53 -14.42 -2.86
CA TYR A 332 -6.39 -13.11 -3.49
C TYR A 332 -5.06 -12.47 -3.08
N GLN A 333 -4.06 -12.62 -3.94
CA GLN A 333 -2.75 -12.00 -3.75
C GLN A 333 -2.76 -10.57 -4.30
N ILE A 334 -2.35 -9.61 -3.47
CA ILE A 334 -2.11 -8.22 -3.83
C ILE A 334 -0.61 -7.96 -3.76
N MET A 335 -0.09 -7.16 -4.69
CA MET A 335 1.34 -6.83 -4.77
C MET A 335 1.54 -5.32 -4.70
N ALA A 336 2.45 -4.89 -3.84
CA ALA A 336 3.05 -3.56 -3.87
C ALA A 336 4.43 -3.67 -4.56
N GLN A 337 4.70 -2.79 -5.52
CA GLN A 337 5.96 -2.75 -6.26
C GLN A 337 6.49 -1.32 -6.31
N ALA A 338 7.73 -1.10 -5.92
CA ALA A 338 8.40 0.21 -6.00
C ALA A 338 9.74 0.13 -6.74
N ARG A 339 10.28 1.30 -7.08
CA ARG A 339 11.62 1.49 -7.63
C ARG A 339 12.57 1.98 -6.53
N VAL A 340 13.82 1.53 -6.53
CA VAL A 340 14.83 2.03 -5.58
C VAL A 340 15.41 3.35 -6.10
N GLY A 341 15.06 4.47 -5.45
CA GLY A 341 15.47 5.81 -5.86
C GLY A 341 15.25 6.06 -7.36
N ASP A 342 16.30 6.58 -8.02
CA ASP A 342 16.32 6.81 -9.47
C ASP A 342 17.00 5.67 -10.27
N SER A 343 17.30 4.54 -9.62
CA SER A 343 17.82 3.33 -10.28
C SER A 343 16.70 2.59 -11.05
N ASN A 344 17.04 1.62 -11.90
CA ASN A 344 16.05 0.73 -12.51
C ASN A 344 15.71 -0.52 -11.64
N GLN A 345 16.21 -0.61 -10.41
CA GLN A 345 15.94 -1.73 -9.52
C GLN A 345 14.50 -1.65 -9.00
N LEU A 346 13.77 -2.76 -9.08
CA LEU A 346 12.43 -2.90 -8.53
C LEU A 346 12.46 -3.76 -7.28
N ILE A 347 11.73 -3.33 -6.25
CA ILE A 347 11.40 -4.13 -5.08
C ILE A 347 9.90 -4.44 -5.08
N LYS A 348 9.52 -5.59 -4.51
CA LYS A 348 8.15 -6.10 -4.48
C LYS A 348 7.86 -6.68 -3.11
N SER A 349 6.63 -6.49 -2.65
CA SER A 349 6.08 -7.14 -1.46
C SER A 349 4.67 -7.61 -1.78
N THR A 350 4.23 -8.72 -1.18
CA THR A 350 2.93 -9.32 -1.46
C THR A 350 2.21 -9.73 -0.19
N TRP A 351 0.92 -9.47 -0.17
CA TRP A 351 0.00 -9.88 0.88
C TRP A 351 -1.14 -10.69 0.25
N THR A 352 -1.74 -11.63 1.00
CA THR A 352 -2.75 -12.55 0.44
C THR A 352 -3.94 -12.70 1.38
N ALA A 353 -5.14 -12.39 0.89
CA ALA A 353 -6.39 -12.73 1.56
C ALA A 353 -6.91 -14.10 1.11
N ARG A 354 -7.67 -14.76 1.99
CA ARG A 354 -8.61 -15.82 1.64
C ARG A 354 -9.81 -15.66 2.55
N LEU A 355 -11.00 -15.52 1.97
CA LEU A 355 -12.25 -15.46 2.73
C LEU A 355 -12.93 -16.83 2.68
N GLU A 356 -13.48 -17.29 3.79
CA GLU A 356 -14.19 -18.57 3.81
C GLU A 356 -15.61 -18.43 3.25
N LYS A 357 -16.20 -19.53 2.81
CA LYS A 357 -17.64 -19.55 2.50
C LYS A 357 -18.46 -19.40 3.79
N LEU A 358 -19.30 -18.37 3.83
CA LEU A 358 -20.29 -18.18 4.89
C LEU A 358 -21.36 -19.29 4.81
N ASN A 359 -21.58 -19.98 5.92
CA ASN A 359 -22.48 -21.13 6.02
C ASN A 359 -23.18 -21.13 7.40
N PRO A 360 -24.23 -20.30 7.61
CA PRO A 360 -25.04 -20.34 8.82
C PRO A 360 -25.91 -21.60 8.82
N GLN A 361 -25.85 -22.37 9.90
CA GLN A 361 -26.63 -23.61 10.09
C GLN A 361 -27.00 -23.78 11.56
N VAL A 362 -28.20 -24.33 11.81
CA VAL A 362 -28.69 -24.63 13.15
C VAL A 362 -29.24 -26.06 13.20
N ASP A 363 -29.06 -26.73 14.34
CA ASP A 363 -29.76 -27.93 14.77
C ASP A 363 -30.67 -27.57 15.96
N ILE A 364 -31.95 -27.96 15.95
CA ILE A 364 -32.88 -27.76 17.07
C ILE A 364 -33.47 -29.11 17.47
N GLN A 365 -33.20 -29.49 18.71
CA GLN A 365 -33.79 -30.68 19.34
C GLN A 365 -34.80 -30.22 20.39
N ARG A 366 -35.94 -30.91 20.46
CA ARG A 366 -37.02 -30.63 21.43
C ARG A 366 -37.30 -31.87 22.27
N ASN A 367 -37.61 -31.66 23.54
CA ASN A 367 -38.00 -32.70 24.48
C ASN A 367 -39.15 -32.23 25.37
N ILE A 368 -40.06 -33.12 25.74
CA ILE A 368 -41.16 -32.84 26.68
C ILE A 368 -40.78 -33.44 28.04
N SER A 369 -40.91 -32.68 29.11
CA SER A 369 -40.43 -33.10 30.45
C SER A 369 -41.35 -34.09 31.18
N VAL A 370 -42.43 -34.53 30.56
CA VAL A 370 -43.49 -35.38 31.14
C VAL A 370 -43.78 -36.57 30.22
N GLU A 371 -44.20 -37.70 30.79
CA GLU A 371 -44.54 -38.91 30.02
C GLU A 371 -45.82 -38.71 29.18
N SER A 372 -46.76 -37.88 29.68
CA SER A 372 -47.97 -37.49 28.97
C SER A 372 -48.39 -36.06 29.32
N ILE A 373 -49.13 -35.42 28.41
CA ILE A 373 -49.70 -34.07 28.61
C ILE A 373 -51.18 -34.24 28.98
N LYS A 374 -51.63 -33.60 30.06
CA LYS A 374 -53.04 -33.58 30.46
C LYS A 374 -53.69 -32.24 30.11
N ALA A 375 -54.99 -32.25 29.83
CA ALA A 375 -55.74 -31.07 29.43
C ALA A 375 -55.70 -30.00 30.54
N GLY A 376 -55.17 -28.82 30.23
CA GLY A 376 -55.08 -27.69 31.17
C GLY A 376 -53.94 -27.77 32.20
N ASP A 377 -53.20 -28.88 32.27
CA ASP A 377 -52.02 -29.01 33.13
C ASP A 377 -50.77 -28.40 32.47
N PRO A 378 -49.92 -27.67 33.21
CA PRO A 378 -48.67 -27.13 32.68
C PRO A 378 -47.63 -28.23 32.47
N PHE A 379 -47.00 -28.22 31.30
CA PHE A 379 -45.84 -29.06 30.96
C PHE A 379 -44.67 -28.19 30.47
N VAL A 380 -43.44 -28.72 30.55
CA VAL A 380 -42.25 -28.00 30.07
C VAL A 380 -41.80 -28.58 28.73
N LEU A 381 -41.70 -27.72 27.73
CA LEU A 381 -41.04 -27.99 26.46
C LEU A 381 -39.60 -27.47 26.53
N GLU A 382 -38.65 -28.39 26.46
CA GLU A 382 -37.21 -28.14 26.48
C GLU A 382 -36.66 -28.07 25.05
N TYR A 383 -35.70 -27.17 24.84
CA TYR A 383 -34.99 -27.00 23.58
C TYR A 383 -33.49 -27.12 23.79
N LEU A 384 -32.81 -27.77 22.85
CA LEU A 384 -31.38 -27.71 22.66
C LEU A 384 -31.10 -27.16 21.26
N VAL A 385 -30.67 -25.91 21.19
CA VAL A 385 -30.37 -25.17 19.95
C VAL A 385 -28.86 -25.13 19.76
N ARG A 386 -28.36 -25.68 18.65
CA ARG A 386 -26.93 -25.70 18.30
C ARG A 386 -26.68 -24.89 17.05
N ASN A 387 -25.77 -23.91 17.11
CA ASN A 387 -25.27 -23.25 15.91
C ASN A 387 -24.18 -24.16 15.28
N THR A 388 -24.57 -24.94 14.29
CA THR A 388 -23.68 -25.86 13.56
C THR A 388 -22.98 -25.20 12.37
N GLY A 389 -23.23 -23.91 12.13
CA GLY A 389 -22.60 -23.11 11.09
C GLY A 389 -21.21 -22.59 11.46
N ASN A 390 -20.60 -21.83 10.54
CA ASN A 390 -19.29 -21.19 10.74
C ASN A 390 -19.37 -19.68 10.99
N VAL A 391 -20.54 -19.16 11.36
CA VAL A 391 -20.76 -17.75 11.69
C VAL A 391 -21.65 -17.62 12.92
N ASP A 392 -21.35 -16.64 13.75
CA ASP A 392 -22.17 -16.29 14.90
C ASP A 392 -23.55 -15.79 14.42
N LEU A 393 -24.62 -16.26 15.08
CA LEU A 393 -25.97 -15.77 14.86
C LEU A 393 -26.29 -14.74 15.93
N ILE A 394 -26.87 -13.61 15.54
CA ILE A 394 -27.28 -12.50 16.41
C ILE A 394 -28.76 -12.18 16.24
N ASP A 395 -29.34 -11.48 17.21
CA ASP A 395 -30.79 -11.15 17.26
C ASP A 395 -31.67 -12.39 17.08
N VAL A 396 -31.31 -13.49 17.75
CA VAL A 396 -31.96 -14.78 17.56
C VAL A 396 -33.33 -14.78 18.26
N VAL A 397 -34.39 -15.00 17.50
CA VAL A 397 -35.77 -15.18 18.00
C VAL A 397 -36.21 -16.59 17.69
N ILE A 398 -36.76 -17.28 18.69
CA ILE A 398 -37.29 -18.64 18.59
C ILE A 398 -38.78 -18.57 18.88
N GLU A 399 -39.59 -19.01 17.92
CA GLU A 399 -41.05 -19.05 18.01
C GLU A 399 -41.55 -20.47 17.74
N GLU A 400 -42.72 -20.81 18.27
CA GLU A 400 -43.47 -22.02 17.93
C GLU A 400 -44.79 -21.62 17.26
N THR A 401 -45.14 -22.26 16.14
CA THR A 401 -46.34 -21.88 15.36
C THR A 401 -47.65 -21.95 16.14
N ALA A 402 -47.75 -22.81 17.17
CA ALA A 402 -48.92 -22.89 18.04
C ALA A 402 -48.82 -22.04 19.32
N PHE A 403 -47.61 -21.61 19.74
CA PHE A 403 -47.36 -21.04 21.07
C PHE A 403 -46.74 -19.62 21.07
N GLY A 404 -46.31 -19.10 19.91
CA GLY A 404 -45.69 -17.77 19.78
C GLY A 404 -44.22 -17.73 20.23
N GLU A 405 -43.74 -16.55 20.67
CA GLU A 405 -42.33 -16.35 21.06
C GLU A 405 -41.96 -17.19 22.31
N ILE A 406 -41.01 -18.11 22.11
CA ILE A 406 -40.44 -18.97 23.13
C ILE A 406 -39.32 -18.22 23.85
N ALA A 407 -38.36 -17.69 23.10
CA ALA A 407 -37.18 -17.03 23.61
C ALA A 407 -36.57 -16.04 22.60
N ARG A 408 -35.79 -15.09 23.12
CA ARG A 408 -34.96 -14.17 22.37
C ARG A 408 -33.56 -14.15 22.98
N LEU A 409 -32.54 -14.21 22.13
CA LEU A 409 -31.12 -14.28 22.51
C LEU A 409 -30.33 -13.29 21.67
N ASP A 410 -29.49 -12.47 22.31
CA ASP A 410 -28.67 -11.48 21.59
C ASP A 410 -27.68 -12.16 20.63
N LYS A 411 -27.17 -13.35 20.98
CA LYS A 411 -26.16 -14.10 20.22
C LYS A 411 -26.16 -15.60 20.52
N ILE A 412 -25.87 -16.42 19.49
CA ILE A 412 -25.36 -17.80 19.60
C ILE A 412 -24.09 -17.91 18.74
N SER A 413 -22.91 -18.10 19.34
CA SER A 413 -21.65 -18.18 18.59
C SER A 413 -21.55 -19.45 17.73
N ALA A 414 -20.71 -19.43 16.70
CA ALA A 414 -20.46 -20.61 15.86
C ALA A 414 -19.91 -21.78 16.70
N GLY A 415 -20.60 -22.92 16.66
CA GLY A 415 -20.27 -24.11 17.44
C GLY A 415 -20.87 -24.17 18.86
N ASP A 416 -21.49 -23.10 19.35
CA ASP A 416 -22.12 -23.08 20.68
C ASP A 416 -23.49 -23.78 20.68
N GLU A 417 -23.91 -24.21 21.88
CA GLU A 417 -25.25 -24.71 22.16
C GLU A 417 -25.94 -23.93 23.28
N VAL A 418 -27.25 -23.69 23.13
CA VAL A 418 -28.09 -23.04 24.13
C VAL A 418 -29.23 -23.98 24.51
N LYS A 419 -29.45 -24.13 25.83
CA LYS A 419 -30.58 -24.86 26.40
C LYS A 419 -31.63 -23.87 26.87
N LEU A 420 -32.87 -24.09 26.44
CA LEU A 420 -34.02 -23.27 26.78
C LEU A 420 -35.16 -24.17 27.27
N SER A 421 -36.08 -23.60 28.03
CA SER A 421 -37.32 -24.28 28.38
C SER A 421 -38.47 -23.29 28.48
N LYS A 422 -39.67 -23.76 28.16
CA LYS A 422 -40.90 -22.97 28.24
C LYS A 422 -41.99 -23.83 28.88
N GLU A 423 -42.63 -23.29 29.92
CA GLU A 423 -43.86 -23.85 30.46
C GLU A 423 -45.03 -23.50 29.51
N LEU A 424 -45.79 -24.52 29.13
CA LEU A 424 -46.90 -24.45 28.17
C LEU A 424 -48.11 -25.18 28.74
N VAL A 425 -49.30 -24.79 28.29
CA VAL A 425 -50.59 -25.43 28.62
C VAL A 425 -51.35 -25.63 27.32
N ILE A 426 -51.98 -26.79 27.14
CA ILE A 426 -52.88 -27.09 26.02
C ILE A 426 -54.13 -27.81 26.52
N ASP A 427 -55.26 -27.55 25.87
CA ASP A 427 -56.56 -28.19 26.18
C ASP A 427 -56.94 -29.28 25.16
N GLU A 428 -56.35 -29.24 23.97
CA GLU A 428 -56.60 -30.17 22.86
C GLU A 428 -55.31 -30.51 22.09
N ASN A 429 -55.34 -31.60 21.32
CA ASN A 429 -54.19 -32.02 20.51
C ASN A 429 -53.78 -30.92 19.53
N THR A 430 -52.49 -30.61 19.47
CA THR A 430 -51.96 -29.58 18.56
C THR A 430 -50.67 -30.03 17.89
N ILE A 431 -50.32 -29.37 16.79
CA ILE A 431 -49.08 -29.61 16.04
C ILE A 431 -48.34 -28.28 15.95
N SER A 432 -47.05 -28.28 16.30
CA SER A 432 -46.24 -27.06 16.28
C SER A 432 -44.84 -27.26 15.69
N LYS A 433 -44.40 -26.25 14.94
CA LYS A 433 -43.06 -26.12 14.36
C LYS A 433 -42.30 -25.02 15.07
N THR A 434 -41.05 -25.31 15.42
CA THR A 434 -40.10 -24.27 15.84
C THR A 434 -39.63 -23.50 14.62
N ILE A 435 -39.75 -22.19 14.66
CA ILE A 435 -39.14 -21.27 13.70
C ILE A 435 -38.07 -20.48 14.45
N LEU A 436 -36.84 -20.53 13.97
CA LEU A 436 -35.77 -19.66 14.42
C LEU A 436 -35.50 -18.61 13.34
N THR A 437 -35.47 -17.34 13.74
CA THR A 437 -34.97 -16.23 12.91
C THR A 437 -33.77 -15.59 13.59
N ALA A 438 -32.83 -15.10 12.81
CA ALA A 438 -31.60 -14.47 13.28
C ALA A 438 -31.00 -13.60 12.17
N ARG A 439 -29.88 -12.92 12.47
CA ARG A 439 -28.95 -12.37 11.47
C ARG A 439 -27.58 -13.01 11.62
N ASP A 440 -26.82 -13.15 10.55
CA ASP A 440 -25.41 -13.55 10.65
C ASP A 440 -24.55 -12.34 11.05
N ALA A 441 -23.63 -12.52 12.00
CA ALA A 441 -22.81 -11.43 12.54
C ALA A 441 -21.74 -10.88 11.57
N GLU A 442 -21.53 -11.52 10.43
CA GLU A 442 -20.49 -11.15 9.45
C GLU A 442 -21.05 -10.18 8.40
N THR A 443 -22.28 -10.42 7.92
CA THR A 443 -22.93 -9.65 6.84
C THR A 443 -24.28 -9.02 7.21
N GLU A 444 -24.72 -9.19 8.47
CA GLU A 444 -26.03 -8.76 9.02
C GLU A 444 -27.25 -9.28 8.23
N LYS A 445 -27.08 -10.33 7.43
CA LYS A 445 -28.15 -10.86 6.59
C LYS A 445 -29.08 -11.76 7.40
N GLU A 446 -30.37 -11.65 7.13
CA GLU A 446 -31.39 -12.50 7.74
C GLU A 446 -31.14 -13.99 7.45
N TYR A 447 -31.25 -14.79 8.51
CA TYR A 447 -31.22 -16.24 8.54
C TYR A 447 -32.52 -16.75 9.14
N SER A 448 -33.05 -17.84 8.58
CA SER A 448 -34.25 -18.49 9.08
C SER A 448 -34.11 -20.00 8.97
N TYR A 449 -34.58 -20.70 10.01
CA TYR A 449 -34.61 -22.16 10.11
C TYR A 449 -35.99 -22.61 10.61
N GLU A 450 -36.56 -23.61 9.96
CA GLU A 450 -37.81 -24.27 10.34
C GLU A 450 -37.50 -25.70 10.76
N ALA A 451 -37.82 -26.06 12.00
CA ALA A 451 -37.72 -27.43 12.50
C ALA A 451 -38.89 -28.28 11.99
N SER A 452 -38.76 -29.61 12.06
CA SER A 452 -39.86 -30.54 11.80
C SER A 452 -41.10 -30.25 12.66
N GLU A 453 -42.26 -30.74 12.26
CA GLU A 453 -43.46 -30.73 13.11
C GLU A 453 -43.25 -31.60 14.36
N MET A 454 -43.82 -31.17 15.49
CA MET A 454 -43.97 -31.96 16.71
C MET A 454 -45.45 -31.99 17.07
N GLU A 455 -45.97 -33.20 17.26
CA GLU A 455 -47.34 -33.43 17.73
C GLU A 455 -47.38 -33.40 19.26
N PHE A 456 -48.35 -32.69 19.82
CA PHE A 456 -48.62 -32.60 21.24
C PHE A 456 -49.98 -33.25 21.49
N THR A 457 -49.97 -34.48 21.99
CA THR A 457 -51.18 -35.26 22.27
C THR A 457 -51.57 -35.10 23.73
N VAL A 458 -52.82 -34.70 23.94
CA VAL A 458 -53.43 -34.59 25.26
C VAL A 458 -54.03 -35.95 25.63
N GLU A 459 -53.57 -36.53 26.73
CA GLU A 459 -54.29 -37.61 27.40
C GLU A 459 -55.60 -37.06 27.94
N GLN A 460 -56.70 -37.58 27.39
CA GLN A 460 -58.00 -37.47 28.04
C GLN A 460 -57.99 -38.42 29.25
N ASP A 461 -58.48 -37.93 30.40
CA ASP A 461 -58.78 -38.78 31.56
C ASP A 461 -59.97 -39.71 31.24
N THR A 462 -59.76 -40.69 30.35
CA THR A 462 -60.54 -41.92 30.34
C THR A 462 -60.01 -42.78 31.48
N GLU A 463 -60.80 -42.92 32.54
CA GLU A 463 -60.51 -43.80 33.67
C GLU A 463 -60.04 -45.17 33.18
N ASP A 464 -58.95 -45.66 33.77
CA ASP A 464 -58.37 -46.98 33.52
C ASP A 464 -59.42 -48.10 33.66
N GLN A 465 -59.92 -48.57 32.51
CA GLN A 465 -60.49 -49.90 32.37
C GLN A 465 -59.62 -50.69 31.40
N GLY A 466 -58.64 -51.41 31.96
CA GLY A 466 -57.84 -52.39 31.23
C GLY A 466 -58.69 -53.27 30.30
N LYS A 467 -58.13 -53.58 29.13
CA LYS A 467 -58.83 -54.17 27.97
C LYS A 467 -59.82 -55.29 28.38
N LYS A 468 -61.12 -55.01 28.24
CA LYS A 468 -62.21 -55.97 28.47
C LYS A 468 -62.05 -57.24 27.63
N GLN A 469 -61.67 -57.05 26.38
CA GLN A 469 -61.55 -58.09 25.34
C GLN A 469 -60.09 -58.16 24.88
N GLU A 470 -59.37 -59.22 25.26
CA GLU A 470 -57.99 -59.46 24.80
C GLU A 470 -57.70 -60.96 24.68
N LEU A 471 -57.05 -61.34 23.57
CA LEU A 471 -56.58 -62.71 23.34
C LEU A 471 -55.06 -62.71 23.15
N SER A 472 -54.38 -63.61 23.84
CA SER A 472 -53.04 -64.07 23.48
C SER A 472 -53.19 -65.27 22.54
N ILE A 473 -52.60 -65.19 21.35
CA ILE A 473 -52.62 -66.26 20.33
C ILE A 473 -51.18 -66.61 19.98
N LEU A 474 -50.77 -67.85 20.26
CA LEU A 474 -49.44 -68.37 19.99
C LEU A 474 -49.51 -69.57 19.06
N LEU A 475 -48.88 -69.45 17.89
CA LEU A 475 -48.63 -70.59 17.01
C LEU A 475 -47.37 -71.36 17.45
N LYS A 476 -47.40 -72.68 17.35
CA LYS A 476 -46.22 -73.56 17.45
C LYS A 476 -46.27 -74.60 16.34
N ALA A 477 -45.10 -74.93 15.78
CA ALA A 477 -44.94 -76.04 14.86
C ALA A 477 -44.21 -77.22 15.51
N ASP A 478 -44.43 -78.43 15.00
CA ASP A 478 -43.60 -79.59 15.33
C ASP A 478 -42.16 -79.43 14.80
N LYS A 479 -41.98 -78.63 13.74
CA LYS A 479 -40.69 -78.25 13.15
C LYS A 479 -40.79 -76.85 12.53
N GLU A 480 -39.91 -75.95 12.96
CA GLU A 480 -39.78 -74.58 12.39
C GLU A 480 -38.78 -74.51 11.22
N SER A 481 -38.09 -75.61 10.91
CA SER A 481 -37.24 -75.72 9.73
C SER A 481 -37.36 -77.09 9.05
N LEU A 482 -37.31 -77.08 7.72
CA LEU A 482 -37.33 -78.24 6.85
C LEU A 482 -36.10 -78.22 5.93
N ASN A 483 -35.41 -79.36 5.80
CA ASN A 483 -34.24 -79.48 4.93
C ASN A 483 -34.56 -79.69 3.44
N LYS A 484 -35.85 -79.71 3.10
CA LYS A 484 -36.48 -79.80 1.76
C LYS A 484 -38.00 -79.65 1.93
N PRO A 485 -38.79 -79.41 0.86
CA PRO A 485 -40.25 -79.38 0.91
C PRO A 485 -40.86 -80.55 1.70
N GLY A 486 -41.85 -80.26 2.54
CA GLY A 486 -42.37 -81.22 3.52
C GLY A 486 -43.67 -80.79 4.18
N THR A 487 -44.09 -81.55 5.19
CA THR A 487 -45.31 -81.28 5.96
C THR A 487 -44.95 -80.96 7.40
N VAL A 488 -45.51 -79.88 7.92
CA VAL A 488 -45.48 -79.50 9.34
C VAL A 488 -46.85 -79.73 9.98
N VAL A 489 -46.86 -80.02 11.27
CA VAL A 489 -48.06 -80.01 12.11
C VAL A 489 -47.95 -78.79 13.01
N MET A 490 -49.03 -78.01 13.11
CA MET A 490 -49.05 -76.82 13.96
C MET A 490 -50.17 -76.90 14.99
N GLU A 491 -49.96 -76.26 16.13
CA GLU A 491 -50.97 -76.01 17.15
C GLU A 491 -51.08 -74.51 17.40
N CYS A 492 -52.31 -74.05 17.63
CA CYS A 492 -52.62 -72.68 17.98
C CYS A 492 -53.10 -72.66 19.43
N ILE A 493 -52.27 -72.14 20.34
CA ILE A 493 -52.60 -71.96 21.76
C ILE A 493 -53.24 -70.58 21.90
N VAL A 494 -54.47 -70.54 22.37
CA VAL A 494 -55.25 -69.31 22.55
C VAL A 494 -55.60 -69.16 24.02
N LYS A 495 -55.36 -67.98 24.58
CA LYS A 495 -55.74 -67.64 25.96
C LYS A 495 -56.50 -66.33 26.00
N ASN A 496 -57.62 -66.29 26.72
CA ASN A 496 -58.29 -65.04 27.07
C ASN A 496 -57.48 -64.32 28.16
N THR A 497 -56.84 -63.20 27.80
CA THR A 497 -56.11 -62.34 28.75
C THR A 497 -56.94 -61.14 29.20
N GLY A 498 -58.11 -60.94 28.60
CA GLY A 498 -59.11 -59.96 29.01
C GLY A 498 -59.85 -60.33 30.29
N GLN A 499 -60.78 -59.45 30.68
CA GLN A 499 -61.55 -59.58 31.93
C GLN A 499 -62.98 -60.11 31.72
N GLU A 500 -63.43 -60.25 30.47
CA GLU A 500 -64.79 -60.68 30.10
C GLU A 500 -64.76 -61.95 29.22
N PRO A 501 -65.77 -62.84 29.31
CA PRO A 501 -65.88 -64.00 28.43
C PRO A 501 -66.08 -63.59 26.97
N LEU A 502 -65.45 -64.33 26.06
CA LEU A 502 -65.42 -64.03 24.63
C LEU A 502 -66.22 -65.09 23.87
N TYR A 503 -67.18 -64.65 23.06
CA TYR A 503 -68.17 -65.51 22.40
C TYR A 503 -67.94 -65.63 20.89
N ASN A 504 -68.40 -66.76 20.33
CA ASN A 504 -68.41 -67.02 18.89
C ASN A 504 -67.06 -66.75 18.21
N LEU A 505 -65.98 -67.25 18.82
CA LEU A 505 -64.62 -67.14 18.31
C LEU A 505 -64.47 -67.99 17.04
N VAL A 506 -63.98 -67.38 15.98
CA VAL A 506 -63.72 -67.99 14.67
C VAL A 506 -62.23 -67.85 14.37
N PHE A 507 -61.49 -68.96 14.31
CA PHE A 507 -60.05 -68.97 14.10
C PHE A 507 -59.69 -69.34 12.67
N THR A 508 -59.04 -68.42 11.95
CA THR A 508 -58.67 -68.58 10.53
C THR A 508 -57.17 -68.45 10.35
N LEU A 509 -56.54 -69.43 9.69
CA LEU A 509 -55.18 -69.31 9.17
C LEU A 509 -55.21 -68.45 7.91
N LEU A 510 -54.67 -67.23 8.00
CA LEU A 510 -54.80 -66.24 6.92
C LEU A 510 -54.10 -66.68 5.63
N ASP A 511 -52.89 -67.23 5.73
CA ASP A 511 -52.01 -67.58 4.61
C ASP A 511 -52.47 -68.81 3.80
N ARG A 512 -53.60 -69.41 4.22
CA ARG A 512 -54.29 -70.50 3.54
C ARG A 512 -55.80 -70.25 3.39
N GLU A 513 -56.29 -69.09 3.80
CA GLU A 513 -57.72 -68.74 3.94
C GLU A 513 -58.53 -69.86 4.64
N MET A 514 -57.90 -70.56 5.60
CA MET A 514 -58.40 -71.81 6.15
C MET A 514 -58.96 -71.60 7.55
N LEU A 515 -60.27 -71.81 7.71
CA LEU A 515 -60.90 -71.95 9.02
C LEU A 515 -60.28 -73.16 9.76
N ILE A 516 -59.68 -72.91 10.93
CA ILE A 516 -59.09 -73.94 11.78
C ILE A 516 -60.16 -74.50 12.73
N ASP A 517 -60.84 -73.63 13.48
CA ASP A 517 -61.84 -74.04 14.48
C ASP A 517 -62.80 -72.89 14.85
N ASN A 518 -63.89 -73.22 15.55
CA ASN A 518 -64.82 -72.25 16.16
C ASN A 518 -65.08 -72.60 17.63
N VAL A 519 -64.99 -71.61 18.52
CA VAL A 519 -65.22 -71.78 19.95
C VAL A 519 -66.35 -70.87 20.42
N SER A 520 -67.40 -71.48 20.97
CA SER A 520 -68.64 -70.77 21.32
C SER A 520 -68.46 -69.76 22.48
N VAL A 521 -67.60 -70.08 23.45
CA VAL A 521 -67.24 -69.23 24.59
C VAL A 521 -65.82 -69.58 25.06
N LEU A 522 -65.06 -68.57 25.48
CA LEU A 522 -63.77 -68.72 26.18
C LEU A 522 -63.77 -67.77 27.39
N GLU A 523 -63.75 -68.34 28.60
CA GLU A 523 -63.86 -67.59 29.85
C GLU A 523 -62.56 -66.81 30.19
N PRO A 524 -62.61 -65.75 31.03
CA PRO A 524 -61.42 -64.99 31.42
C PRO A 524 -60.32 -65.88 32.02
N GLY A 525 -59.10 -65.79 31.47
CA GLY A 525 -57.96 -66.60 31.89
C GLY A 525 -57.95 -68.04 31.39
N GLU A 526 -58.99 -68.51 30.70
CA GLU A 526 -59.05 -69.84 30.07
C GLU A 526 -58.11 -69.91 28.86
N ASP A 527 -57.44 -71.05 28.69
CA ASP A 527 -56.63 -71.37 27.52
C ASP A 527 -57.04 -72.69 26.85
N ILE A 528 -56.95 -72.68 25.51
CA ILE A 528 -57.28 -73.80 24.63
C ILE A 528 -56.14 -74.04 23.64
N THR A 529 -55.96 -75.29 23.23
CA THR A 529 -55.01 -75.66 22.16
C THR A 529 -55.78 -76.24 20.98
N ILE A 530 -55.74 -75.52 19.85
CA ILE A 530 -56.41 -75.89 18.61
C ILE A 530 -55.39 -76.59 17.69
N ALA A 531 -55.64 -77.83 17.31
CA ALA A 531 -54.78 -78.57 16.39
C ALA A 531 -55.05 -78.16 14.93
N ILE A 532 -54.02 -77.71 14.22
CA ILE A 532 -54.11 -77.35 12.80
C ILE A 532 -53.86 -78.60 11.95
N SER A 533 -54.67 -78.80 10.91
CA SER A 533 -54.47 -79.89 9.95
C SER A 533 -53.08 -79.82 9.31
N PRO A 534 -52.35 -80.94 9.11
CA PRO A 534 -50.96 -80.91 8.66
C PRO A 534 -50.78 -80.14 7.33
N ILE A 535 -49.94 -79.10 7.35
CA ILE A 535 -49.75 -78.19 6.21
C ILE A 535 -48.49 -78.57 5.45
N ARG A 536 -48.61 -78.64 4.13
CA ARG A 536 -47.48 -78.82 3.23
C ARG A 536 -46.88 -77.44 2.88
N VAL A 537 -45.56 -77.36 3.02
CA VAL A 537 -44.73 -76.17 2.88
C VAL A 537 -43.66 -76.47 1.84
N GLU A 538 -43.65 -75.71 0.74
CA GLU A 538 -42.76 -75.95 -0.43
C GLU A 538 -41.56 -75.00 -0.46
N GLU A 539 -41.71 -73.79 0.09
CA GLU A 539 -40.65 -72.80 0.25
C GLU A 539 -40.76 -72.17 1.65
N THR A 540 -39.88 -71.25 2.03
CA THR A 540 -40.00 -70.59 3.34
C THR A 540 -41.28 -69.77 3.40
N GLU A 541 -42.18 -70.13 4.32
CA GLU A 541 -43.52 -69.54 4.45
C GLU A 541 -43.77 -69.07 5.89
N THR A 542 -44.55 -68.00 6.04
CA THR A 542 -44.96 -67.45 7.34
C THR A 542 -46.46 -67.68 7.53
N PHE A 543 -46.86 -67.97 8.77
CA PHE A 543 -48.22 -68.30 9.16
C PHE A 543 -48.74 -67.37 10.25
N VAL A 544 -49.94 -66.84 10.06
CA VAL A 544 -50.68 -66.01 11.04
C VAL A 544 -52.09 -66.53 11.22
N VAL A 545 -52.49 -66.72 12.49
CA VAL A 545 -53.89 -66.99 12.84
C VAL A 545 -54.59 -65.70 13.23
N GLU A 546 -55.77 -65.47 12.64
CA GLU A 546 -56.70 -64.43 13.05
C GLU A 546 -57.88 -65.06 13.81
N ALA A 547 -58.18 -64.53 14.99
CA ALA A 547 -59.39 -64.82 15.74
C ALA A 547 -60.36 -63.66 15.60
N ASN A 548 -61.59 -63.93 15.15
CA ASN A 548 -62.69 -62.96 15.16
C ASN A 548 -63.75 -63.42 16.17
N GLY A 549 -64.21 -62.52 17.04
CA GLY A 549 -65.14 -62.87 18.12
C GLY A 549 -66.04 -61.72 18.56
N LEU A 550 -66.83 -61.98 19.60
CA LEU A 550 -67.71 -61.01 20.26
C LEU A 550 -67.38 -60.89 21.75
N GLY A 551 -67.38 -59.67 22.29
CA GLY A 551 -67.43 -59.42 23.73
C GLY A 551 -68.83 -59.66 24.33
N VAL A 552 -68.95 -59.49 25.65
CA VAL A 552 -70.23 -59.60 26.40
C VAL A 552 -71.27 -58.59 25.90
N ASP A 553 -70.82 -57.43 25.43
CA ASP A 553 -71.61 -56.35 24.83
C ASP A 553 -71.99 -56.58 23.36
N GLN A 554 -71.62 -57.74 22.78
CA GLN A 554 -71.68 -58.05 21.34
C GLN A 554 -70.79 -57.16 20.46
N GLN A 555 -69.84 -56.41 21.02
CA GLN A 555 -68.83 -55.72 20.22
C GLN A 555 -67.96 -56.76 19.51
N LYS A 556 -67.76 -56.58 18.20
CA LYS A 556 -66.82 -57.39 17.44
C LYS A 556 -65.40 -56.96 17.76
N PHE A 557 -64.54 -57.94 18.01
CA PHE A 557 -63.10 -57.73 18.11
C PHE A 557 -62.36 -58.76 17.24
N THR A 558 -61.12 -58.40 16.88
CA THR A 558 -60.22 -59.24 16.10
C THR A 558 -58.86 -59.26 16.79
N ALA A 559 -58.27 -60.43 16.93
CA ALA A 559 -56.92 -60.63 17.45
C ALA A 559 -56.11 -61.48 16.46
N ARG A 560 -54.78 -61.33 16.46
CA ARG A 560 -53.88 -62.10 15.59
C ARG A 560 -52.72 -62.69 16.38
N SER A 561 -52.22 -63.83 15.95
CA SER A 561 -50.97 -64.39 16.46
C SER A 561 -49.78 -63.53 16.06
N GLU A 562 -48.67 -63.68 16.78
CA GLU A 562 -47.37 -63.38 16.19
C GLU A 562 -47.14 -64.30 14.96
N PRO A 563 -46.41 -63.82 13.94
CA PRO A 563 -46.12 -64.62 12.74
C PRO A 563 -45.16 -65.77 13.05
N LEU A 564 -45.54 -66.99 12.70
CA LEU A 564 -44.68 -68.18 12.77
C LEU A 564 -44.08 -68.50 11.39
N THR A 565 -42.77 -68.37 11.23
CA THR A 565 -42.08 -68.71 9.98
C THR A 565 -41.55 -70.14 10.00
N ILE A 566 -41.79 -70.88 8.93
CA ILE A 566 -41.24 -72.21 8.67
C ILE A 566 -40.20 -72.09 7.56
N GLU A 567 -38.92 -72.26 7.89
CA GLU A 567 -37.84 -72.17 6.91
C GLU A 567 -37.70 -73.45 6.08
N VAL A 568 -37.64 -73.34 4.75
CA VAL A 568 -37.31 -74.47 3.86
C VAL A 568 -35.96 -74.21 3.22
N ALA A 569 -34.98 -75.07 3.53
CA ALA A 569 -33.66 -74.98 2.91
C ALA A 569 -33.74 -75.27 1.40
N GLU A 570 -33.20 -74.37 0.58
CA GLU A 570 -33.08 -74.57 -0.87
C GLU A 570 -32.35 -75.89 -1.16
N GLY A 571 -33.00 -76.77 -1.95
CA GLY A 571 -32.52 -78.11 -2.20
C GLY A 571 -31.17 -78.14 -2.92
N ALA A 572 -30.12 -78.58 -2.23
CA ALA A 572 -28.81 -78.80 -2.83
C ALA A 572 -28.83 -79.97 -3.83
N LEU A 573 -28.98 -79.68 -5.13
CA LEU A 573 -28.67 -80.48 -6.34
C LEU A 573 -29.07 -79.60 -7.56
N SER A 574 -28.34 -79.47 -8.66
CA SER A 574 -27.09 -80.07 -9.14
C SER A 574 -26.41 -79.09 -10.15
N GLY A 575 -25.17 -79.38 -10.58
CA GLY A 575 -24.32 -78.40 -11.27
C GLY A 575 -24.84 -77.88 -12.62
N GLY A 576 -24.89 -76.56 -12.79
CA GLY A 576 -25.23 -75.92 -14.07
C GLY A 576 -24.94 -74.41 -14.20
N PHE A 577 -24.82 -73.66 -13.10
CA PHE A 577 -24.80 -72.17 -13.13
C PHE A 577 -23.46 -71.48 -12.84
N SER A 578 -22.35 -72.21 -12.64
CA SER A 578 -21.04 -71.60 -12.39
C SER A 578 -20.49 -70.83 -13.61
N ILE A 579 -20.77 -71.30 -14.84
CA ILE A 579 -20.26 -70.67 -16.06
C ILE A 579 -20.88 -69.28 -16.26
N LEU A 580 -22.19 -69.10 -16.00
CA LEU A 580 -22.86 -67.82 -16.22
C LEU A 580 -22.35 -66.73 -15.26
N ARG A 581 -22.12 -67.06 -13.97
CA ARG A 581 -21.51 -66.13 -13.00
C ARG A 581 -20.06 -65.79 -13.36
N VAL A 582 -19.25 -66.74 -13.81
CA VAL A 582 -17.87 -66.48 -14.25
C VAL A 582 -17.84 -65.60 -15.50
N VAL A 583 -18.70 -65.87 -16.50
CA VAL A 583 -18.82 -65.03 -17.69
C VAL A 583 -19.29 -63.61 -17.35
N LEU A 584 -20.25 -63.45 -16.44
CA LEU A 584 -20.71 -62.13 -16.00
C LEU A 584 -19.58 -61.35 -15.30
N ILE A 585 -18.81 -62.00 -14.42
CA ILE A 585 -17.66 -61.39 -13.73
C ILE A 585 -16.56 -60.98 -14.73
N VAL A 586 -16.27 -61.82 -15.74
CA VAL A 586 -15.30 -61.50 -16.81
C VAL A 586 -15.78 -60.33 -17.67
N ILE A 587 -17.07 -60.25 -18.00
CA ILE A 587 -17.65 -59.12 -18.74
C ILE A 587 -17.56 -57.83 -17.90
N ILE A 588 -17.90 -57.88 -16.61
CA ILE A 588 -17.79 -56.74 -15.70
C ILE A 588 -16.34 -56.25 -15.58
N LEU A 589 -15.37 -57.17 -15.44
CA LEU A 589 -13.94 -56.84 -15.42
C LEU A 589 -13.45 -56.24 -16.75
N LEU A 590 -13.91 -56.74 -17.90
CA LEU A 590 -13.62 -56.15 -19.20
C LEU A 590 -14.21 -54.74 -19.34
N CYS A 591 -15.44 -54.51 -18.89
CA CYS A 591 -16.05 -53.18 -18.86
C CYS A 591 -15.27 -52.21 -17.97
N ILE A 592 -14.86 -52.63 -16.77
CA ILE A 592 -14.03 -51.82 -15.86
C ILE A 592 -12.66 -51.52 -16.49
N LEU A 593 -12.04 -52.48 -17.18
CA LEU A 593 -10.76 -52.28 -17.87
C LEU A 593 -10.89 -51.28 -19.03
N VAL A 594 -11.96 -51.38 -19.84
CA VAL A 594 -12.24 -50.45 -20.95
C VAL A 594 -12.53 -49.04 -20.40
N ILE A 595 -13.31 -48.91 -19.33
CA ILE A 595 -13.58 -47.62 -18.66
C ILE A 595 -12.28 -47.04 -18.08
N GLY A 596 -11.43 -47.86 -17.45
CA GLY A 596 -10.13 -47.45 -16.93
C GLY A 596 -9.18 -46.95 -18.03
N ILE A 597 -9.12 -47.63 -19.17
CA ILE A 597 -8.35 -47.19 -20.35
C ILE A 597 -8.94 -45.89 -20.93
N LEU A 598 -10.27 -45.76 -20.98
CA LEU A 598 -10.94 -44.55 -21.47
C LEU A 598 -10.63 -43.34 -20.58
N VAL A 599 -10.69 -43.50 -19.26
CA VAL A 599 -10.35 -42.47 -18.26
C VAL A 599 -8.86 -42.13 -18.29
N TYR A 600 -7.98 -43.11 -18.49
CA TYR A 600 -6.53 -42.89 -18.65
C TYR A 600 -6.20 -42.11 -19.93
N MET A 601 -6.85 -42.46 -21.05
CA MET A 601 -6.72 -41.74 -22.33
C MET A 601 -7.31 -40.32 -22.26
N LEU A 602 -8.41 -40.11 -21.53
CA LEU A 602 -9.01 -38.78 -21.31
C LEU A 602 -8.19 -37.87 -20.38
N ARG A 603 -7.25 -38.41 -19.60
CA ARG A 603 -6.29 -37.64 -18.79
C ARG A 603 -4.96 -37.37 -19.50
N GLY A 604 -4.77 -37.89 -20.72
CA GLY A 604 -3.52 -37.86 -21.48
C GLY A 604 -3.58 -37.09 -22.80
N SER A 605 -3.27 -35.80 -22.77
CA SER A 605 -2.98 -34.92 -23.91
C SER A 605 -4.12 -34.57 -24.89
N PHE A 606 -4.55 -33.31 -24.87
CA PHE A 606 -5.24 -32.66 -26.00
C PHE A 606 -4.40 -31.46 -26.49
N ARG A 607 -3.44 -31.72 -27.39
CA ARG A 607 -2.89 -30.69 -28.29
C ARG A 607 -3.51 -30.92 -29.68
N LEU A 608 -4.34 -30.00 -30.14
CA LEU A 608 -4.98 -30.05 -31.45
C LEU A 608 -4.10 -29.44 -32.55
N PRO A 609 -3.86 -30.17 -33.66
CA PRO A 609 -3.48 -29.58 -34.93
C PRO A 609 -4.62 -29.75 -35.95
N PHE A 610 -5.51 -28.75 -36.09
CA PHE A 610 -6.50 -28.75 -37.17
C PHE A 610 -5.90 -28.18 -38.46
N ARG A 611 -5.85 -29.00 -39.53
CA ARG A 611 -5.53 -28.53 -40.88
C ARG A 611 -6.19 -29.39 -41.95
N ARG A 612 -7.12 -28.82 -42.73
CA ARG A 612 -7.29 -29.10 -44.18
C ARG A 612 -8.32 -28.17 -44.86
N LYS A 613 -7.83 -27.45 -45.88
CA LYS A 613 -8.36 -27.25 -47.27
C LYS A 613 -9.84 -26.79 -47.41
N ARG A 614 -10.23 -25.83 -48.28
CA ARG A 614 -9.66 -25.17 -49.49
C ARG A 614 -10.18 -23.69 -49.51
N LYS A 615 -10.13 -22.81 -50.53
CA LYS A 615 -9.82 -22.85 -51.98
C LYS A 615 -9.35 -21.42 -52.45
N VAL A 616 -8.53 -21.36 -53.52
CA VAL A 616 -8.52 -20.40 -54.68
C VAL A 616 -9.47 -19.17 -54.55
N THR A 617 -9.05 -17.89 -54.64
CA THR A 617 -8.26 -17.14 -55.68
C THR A 617 -7.73 -15.81 -55.03
N ARG A 618 -7.02 -14.83 -55.63
CA ARG A 618 -6.40 -14.51 -56.95
C ARG A 618 -5.26 -13.47 -56.74
N SER A 619 -4.45 -13.20 -57.79
CA SER A 619 -3.64 -11.99 -58.08
C SER A 619 -2.96 -11.30 -56.90
#